data_AF-A0A970ZQK5-F1
#
_entry.id   AF-A0A970ZQK5-F1
#
_cell.length_a   1.000
_cell.length_b   1.000
_cell.length_c   1.000
_cell.angle_alpha   90.00
_cell.angle_beta   90.00
_cell.angle_gamma   90.00
#
_symmetry.space_group_name_H-M   'P 1'
#
loop_
_entity.id
_entity.type
_entity.pdbx_description
1 polymer ?
#
loop_
_entity_poly.entity_id
_entity_poly.type
_entity_poly.pdbx_seq_one_letter_code
_entity_poly.pdbx_strand_id
1 'polypeptide(L)'
;MLFALLSLAAALVLLLPSLNWLSYRVMGGIIRKRRAVWDLNICCGKTDGGGINVDIVKHIELPNLVIVDEIYHLPFSSLQFEHTLCSHTIEHVQDPVAFFEELRRVSQEVTLVVPPLWDLSAALNVFEHRTLFLTFRKEHHRLPPHIALPFARRVQELVGQKIRA
;
A
#
# COMPACT_ATOMS: atom_id res chain seq x y z
N MET A 1 17.19 31.78 17.81
CA MET A 1 16.18 31.25 16.86
C MET A 1 16.80 30.39 15.76
N LEU A 2 17.81 30.88 15.03
CA LEU A 2 18.47 30.10 13.96
C LEU A 2 19.01 28.74 14.41
N PHE A 3 19.73 28.68 15.54
CA PHE A 3 20.28 27.43 16.07
C PHE A 3 19.17 26.38 16.35
N ALA A 4 18.08 26.78 16.98
CA ALA A 4 16.94 25.89 17.26
C ALA A 4 16.28 25.37 15.98
N LEU A 5 16.14 26.22 14.95
CA LEU A 5 15.61 25.82 13.64
C LEU A 5 16.52 24.81 12.95
N LEU A 6 17.84 25.03 12.97
CA LEU A 6 18.82 24.11 12.40
C LEU A 6 18.85 22.77 13.14
N SER A 7 18.78 22.78 14.48
CA SER A 7 18.69 21.55 15.28
C SER A 7 17.43 20.76 14.99
N LEU A 8 16.27 21.44 14.87
CA LEU A 8 15.01 20.79 14.50
C LEU A 8 15.08 20.20 13.09
N ALA A 9 15.61 20.94 12.11
CA ALA A 9 15.77 20.45 10.75
C ALA A 9 16.69 19.22 10.70
N ALA A 10 17.84 19.26 11.39
CA ALA A 10 18.76 18.12 11.48
C ALA A 10 18.09 16.90 12.13
N ALA A 11 17.30 17.10 13.19
CA ALA A 11 16.53 16.02 13.83
C ALA A 11 15.51 15.40 12.87
N LEU A 12 14.77 16.21 12.10
CA LEU A 12 13.79 15.73 11.13
C LEU A 12 14.44 14.94 9.99
N VAL A 13 15.61 15.39 9.50
CA VAL A 13 16.37 14.70 8.43
C VAL A 13 16.80 13.30 8.86
N LEU A 14 17.05 13.07 10.15
CA LEU A 14 17.37 11.74 10.66
C LEU A 14 16.11 10.95 11.02
N LEU A 15 15.17 11.59 11.71
CA LEU A 15 13.98 10.93 12.24
C LEU A 15 13.04 10.42 11.14
N LEU A 16 12.74 11.23 10.13
CA LEU A 16 11.78 10.87 9.09
C LEU A 16 12.21 9.64 8.27
N PRO A 17 13.46 9.52 7.79
CA PRO A 17 13.93 8.31 7.14
C PRO A 17 13.99 7.10 8.08
N SER A 18 14.36 7.28 9.35
CA SER A 18 14.36 6.19 10.33
C SER A 18 12.95 5.63 10.58
N LEU A 19 11.96 6.51 10.72
CA LEU A 19 10.55 6.10 10.85
C LEU A 19 10.04 5.41 9.59
N ASN A 20 10.38 5.93 8.41
CA ASN A 20 10.03 5.30 7.15
C ASN A 20 10.64 3.89 7.02
N TRP A 21 11.92 3.74 7.38
CA TRP A 21 12.59 2.43 7.38
C TRP A 21 11.93 1.46 8.35
N LEU A 22 11.61 1.91 9.57
CA LEU A 22 10.91 1.11 10.57
C LEU A 22 9.53 0.65 10.07
N SER A 23 8.74 1.58 9.54
CA SER A 23 7.43 1.31 8.96
C SER A 23 7.51 0.32 7.79
N TYR A 24 8.31 0.63 6.78
CA TYR A 24 8.29 -0.09 5.51
C TYR A 24 9.06 -1.41 5.58
N ARG A 25 10.29 -1.39 6.10
CA ARG A 25 11.18 -2.56 6.09
C ARG A 25 10.88 -3.50 7.25
N VAL A 26 10.80 -2.98 8.47
CA VAL A 26 10.66 -3.82 9.67
C VAL A 26 9.21 -4.25 9.83
N MET A 27 8.28 -3.32 10.06
CA MET A 27 6.88 -3.66 10.34
C MET A 27 6.21 -4.28 9.11
N GLY A 28 6.43 -3.73 7.92
CA GLY A 28 5.92 -4.30 6.67
C GLY A 28 6.48 -5.72 6.44
N GLY A 29 7.77 -5.93 6.71
CA GLY A 29 8.38 -7.25 6.65
C GLY A 29 7.77 -8.26 7.61
N ILE A 30 7.51 -7.85 8.86
CA ILE A 30 6.88 -8.70 9.89
C ILE A 30 5.47 -9.12 9.45
N ILE A 31 4.65 -8.18 8.96
CA ILE A 31 3.28 -8.49 8.55
C ILE A 31 3.28 -9.46 7.36
N ARG A 32 4.11 -9.22 6.35
CA ARG A 32 4.18 -10.12 5.18
C ARG A 32 4.64 -11.52 5.55
N LYS A 33 5.60 -11.65 6.47
CA LYS A 33 6.18 -12.93 6.91
C LYS A 33 5.44 -13.61 8.06
N ARG A 34 4.39 -12.99 8.61
CA ARG A 34 3.55 -13.57 9.66
C ARG A 34 2.98 -14.92 9.22
N ARG A 35 2.62 -15.03 7.95
CA ARG A 35 2.07 -16.24 7.34
C ARG A 35 3.13 -16.85 6.43
N ALA A 36 3.17 -18.19 6.41
CA ALA A 36 4.00 -18.91 5.45
C ALA A 36 3.47 -18.74 4.02
N VAL A 37 2.15 -18.66 3.86
CA VAL A 37 1.45 -18.49 2.59
C VAL A 37 0.29 -17.51 2.78
N TRP A 38 0.17 -16.57 1.85
CA TRP A 38 -1.02 -15.79 1.57
C TRP A 38 -1.68 -16.37 0.33
N ASP A 39 -2.96 -16.72 0.39
CA ASP A 39 -3.63 -17.38 -0.75
C ASP A 39 -3.68 -16.45 -1.97
N LEU A 40 -3.87 -15.15 -1.71
CA LEU A 40 -3.79 -14.07 -2.69
C LEU A 40 -2.92 -12.93 -2.16
N ASN A 41 -1.94 -12.54 -2.97
CA ASN A 41 -1.11 -11.36 -2.77
C ASN A 41 -1.36 -10.38 -3.93
N ILE A 42 -2.27 -9.43 -3.69
CA ILE A 42 -2.73 -8.48 -4.72
C ILE A 42 -1.80 -7.27 -4.78
N CYS A 43 -1.54 -6.81 -6.01
CA CYS A 43 -0.56 -5.77 -6.32
C CYS A 43 0.82 -6.10 -5.75
N CYS A 44 1.27 -7.32 -6.03
CA CYS A 44 2.43 -7.95 -5.39
C CYS A 44 3.77 -7.23 -5.62
N GLY A 45 3.87 -6.43 -6.70
CA GLY A 45 5.09 -5.77 -7.10
C GLY A 45 6.23 -6.77 -7.34
N LYS A 46 7.18 -6.79 -6.40
CA LYS A 46 8.35 -7.68 -6.41
C LYS A 46 8.35 -8.71 -5.27
N THR A 47 7.22 -8.85 -4.57
CA THR A 47 7.14 -9.68 -3.36
C THR A 47 6.31 -10.92 -3.64
N ASP A 48 6.86 -12.09 -3.34
CA ASP A 48 6.12 -13.35 -3.35
C ASP A 48 5.33 -13.53 -2.05
N GLY A 49 4.04 -13.82 -2.17
CA GLY A 49 3.14 -14.17 -1.06
C GLY A 49 3.02 -15.68 -0.80
N GLY A 50 3.58 -16.54 -1.65
CA GLY A 50 3.54 -18.00 -1.56
C GLY A 50 2.33 -18.65 -2.25
N GLY A 51 1.19 -17.96 -2.33
CA GLY A 51 0.00 -18.40 -3.07
C GLY A 51 -0.06 -17.84 -4.48
N ILE A 52 -1.19 -17.25 -4.87
CA ILE A 52 -1.34 -16.54 -6.14
C ILE A 52 -0.85 -15.09 -5.97
N ASN A 53 0.09 -14.68 -6.81
CA ASN A 53 0.54 -13.29 -6.88
C ASN A 53 -0.21 -12.59 -8.01
N VAL A 54 -0.73 -11.39 -7.78
CA VAL A 54 -1.49 -10.65 -8.80
C VAL A 54 -0.94 -9.25 -8.93
N ASP A 55 -0.76 -8.80 -10.17
CA ASP A 55 -0.39 -7.43 -10.47
C ASP A 55 -0.91 -7.03 -11.85
N ILE A 56 -0.99 -5.73 -12.09
CA ILE A 56 -1.26 -5.18 -13.42
C ILE A 56 0.02 -5.06 -14.25
N VAL A 57 1.19 -5.06 -13.60
CA VAL A 57 2.49 -4.98 -14.25
C VAL A 57 3.42 -6.08 -13.76
N LYS A 58 4.04 -6.79 -14.70
CA LYS A 58 5.11 -7.74 -14.38
C LYS A 58 6.41 -7.01 -14.06
N HIS A 59 6.74 -6.87 -12.78
CA HIS A 59 7.98 -6.23 -12.35
C HIS A 59 9.20 -7.16 -12.35
N ILE A 60 8.99 -8.43 -11.99
CA ILE A 60 9.98 -9.51 -11.99
C ILE A 60 9.26 -10.84 -12.27
N GLU A 61 10.01 -11.92 -12.48
CA GLU A 61 9.47 -13.28 -12.45
C GLU A 61 9.10 -13.67 -11.01
N LEU A 62 7.81 -13.87 -10.75
CA LEU A 62 7.28 -14.40 -9.48
C LEU A 62 6.55 -15.73 -9.74
N PRO A 63 6.61 -16.69 -8.80
CA PRO A 63 5.78 -17.89 -8.85
C PRO A 63 4.29 -17.53 -8.90
N ASN A 64 3.50 -18.29 -9.65
CA ASN A 64 2.04 -18.17 -9.72
C ASN A 64 1.53 -16.73 -9.98
N LEU A 65 2.30 -15.93 -10.74
CA LEU A 65 1.94 -14.56 -11.09
C LEU A 65 0.82 -14.55 -12.13
N VAL A 66 -0.29 -13.91 -11.80
CA VAL A 66 -1.40 -13.61 -12.71
C VAL A 66 -1.38 -12.12 -13.01
N ILE A 67 -1.24 -11.78 -14.29
CA ILE A 67 -1.37 -10.40 -14.76
C ILE A 67 -2.84 -10.13 -15.07
N VAL A 68 -3.36 -9.04 -14.52
CA VAL A 68 -4.74 -8.58 -14.73
C VAL A 68 -4.76 -7.21 -15.40
N ASP A 69 -5.82 -6.89 -16.13
CA ASP A 69 -5.96 -5.57 -16.77
C ASP A 69 -6.46 -4.50 -15.80
N GLU A 70 -7.24 -4.90 -14.79
CA GLU A 70 -7.79 -4.01 -13.77
C GLU A 70 -7.90 -4.71 -12.40
N ILE A 71 -8.02 -3.90 -11.35
CA ILE A 71 -8.11 -4.38 -9.95
C ILE A 71 -9.52 -4.32 -9.36
N TYR A 72 -10.48 -3.70 -10.07
CA TYR A 72 -11.86 -3.54 -9.59
C TYR A 72 -12.75 -4.73 -9.96
N HIS A 73 -12.29 -5.59 -10.89
CA HIS A 73 -12.99 -6.82 -11.32
C HIS A 73 -11.97 -7.93 -11.54
N LEU A 74 -11.57 -8.61 -10.47
CA LEU A 74 -10.60 -9.69 -10.51
C LEU A 74 -11.23 -10.98 -11.10
N PRO A 75 -10.46 -11.78 -11.86
CA PRO A 75 -10.94 -13.00 -12.52
C PRO A 75 -11.06 -14.20 -11.55
N PHE A 76 -11.50 -13.95 -10.32
CA PHE A 76 -11.64 -14.95 -9.27
C PHE A 76 -13.08 -15.08 -8.81
N SER A 77 -13.43 -16.28 -8.35
CA SER A 77 -14.74 -16.56 -7.79
C SER A 77 -14.89 -15.89 -6.43
N SER A 78 -16.14 -15.66 -6.01
CA SER A 78 -16.42 -15.10 -4.69
C SER A 78 -15.91 -16.03 -3.59
N LEU A 79 -15.27 -15.46 -2.57
CA LEU A 79 -14.68 -16.14 -1.41
C LEU A 79 -13.71 -17.29 -1.77
N GLN A 80 -13.07 -17.21 -2.94
CA GLN A 80 -12.10 -18.19 -3.40
C GLN A 80 -10.87 -18.28 -2.48
N PHE A 81 -10.51 -17.18 -1.82
CA PHE A 81 -9.33 -17.08 -0.96
C PHE A 81 -9.71 -16.94 0.51
N GLU A 82 -8.96 -17.56 1.41
CA GLU A 82 -9.17 -17.40 2.85
C GLU A 82 -8.46 -16.13 3.34
N HIS A 83 -7.18 -15.95 2.98
CA HIS A 83 -6.36 -14.82 3.42
C HIS A 83 -5.72 -14.07 2.25
N THR A 84 -6.08 -12.79 2.12
CA THR A 84 -5.55 -11.89 1.10
C THR A 84 -4.67 -10.81 1.72
N LEU A 85 -3.51 -10.58 1.13
CA LEU A 85 -2.62 -9.47 1.46
C LEU A 85 -2.69 -8.40 0.38
N CYS A 86 -2.97 -7.15 0.78
CA CYS A 86 -2.79 -5.97 -0.04
C CYS A 86 -1.83 -5.02 0.69
N SER A 87 -0.61 -4.87 0.17
CA SER A 87 0.46 -4.13 0.86
C SER A 87 0.91 -2.92 0.06
N HIS A 88 0.65 -1.73 0.61
CA HIS A 88 1.09 -0.46 0.04
C HIS A 88 0.59 -0.24 -1.39
N THR A 89 -0.71 -0.35 -1.59
CA THR A 89 -1.34 -0.21 -2.91
C THR A 89 -2.66 0.56 -2.85
N ILE A 90 -3.51 0.26 -1.87
CA ILE A 90 -4.82 0.88 -1.74
C ILE A 90 -4.77 2.41 -1.55
N GLU A 91 -3.63 2.99 -1.16
CA GLU A 91 -3.40 4.43 -1.12
C GLU A 91 -3.17 5.06 -2.50
N HIS A 92 -2.82 4.26 -3.51
CA HIS A 92 -2.54 4.68 -4.88
C HIS A 92 -3.76 4.59 -5.81
N VAL A 93 -4.76 3.76 -5.46
CA VAL A 93 -5.90 3.49 -6.34
C VAL A 93 -6.85 4.68 -6.44
N GLN A 94 -7.66 4.70 -7.49
CA GLN A 94 -8.65 5.76 -7.71
C GLN A 94 -9.83 5.68 -6.73
N ASP A 95 -10.35 4.47 -6.52
CA ASP A 95 -11.48 4.24 -5.62
C ASP A 95 -11.11 3.15 -4.59
N PRO A 96 -10.62 3.53 -3.39
CA PRO A 96 -10.23 2.57 -2.37
C PRO A 96 -11.41 1.78 -1.82
N VAL A 97 -12.64 2.31 -1.92
CA VAL A 97 -13.84 1.62 -1.45
C VAL A 97 -14.20 0.51 -2.44
N ALA A 98 -14.30 0.82 -3.73
CA ALA A 98 -14.58 -0.18 -4.76
C ALA A 98 -13.51 -1.28 -4.78
N PHE A 99 -12.24 -0.91 -4.69
CA PHE A 99 -11.15 -1.87 -4.62
C PHE A 99 -11.26 -2.77 -3.38
N PHE A 100 -11.53 -2.20 -2.20
CA PHE A 100 -11.67 -3.01 -0.98
C PHE A 100 -12.88 -3.95 -1.02
N GLU A 101 -14.00 -3.51 -1.58
CA GLU A 101 -15.18 -4.37 -1.75
C GLU A 101 -14.91 -5.51 -2.75
N GLU A 102 -14.13 -5.26 -3.80
CA GLU A 102 -13.67 -6.32 -4.70
C GLU A 102 -12.78 -7.36 -3.98
N LEU A 103 -11.84 -6.91 -3.13
CA LEU A 103 -11.04 -7.82 -2.31
C LEU A 103 -11.91 -8.64 -1.35
N ARG A 104 -12.94 -8.03 -0.76
CA ARG A 104 -13.89 -8.74 0.10
C ARG A 104 -14.81 -9.67 -0.67
N ARG A 105 -15.08 -9.41 -1.95
CA ARG A 105 -15.83 -10.33 -2.81
C ARG A 105 -15.05 -11.62 -2.99
N VAL A 106 -13.76 -11.53 -3.33
CA VAL A 106 -12.94 -12.70 -3.65
C VAL A 106 -12.31 -13.38 -2.43
N SER A 107 -12.35 -12.75 -1.25
CA SER A 107 -11.64 -13.23 -0.05
C SER A 107 -12.44 -13.17 1.23
N GLN A 108 -12.25 -14.15 2.10
CA GLN A 108 -12.88 -14.19 3.43
C GLN A 108 -12.24 -13.16 4.38
N GLU A 109 -10.90 -13.11 4.41
CA GLU A 109 -10.14 -12.16 5.20
C GLU A 109 -9.19 -11.34 4.33
N VAL A 110 -9.28 -10.02 4.45
CA VAL A 110 -8.38 -9.08 3.78
C VAL A 110 -7.47 -8.45 4.83
N THR A 111 -6.16 -8.45 4.57
CA THR A 111 -5.15 -7.73 5.36
C THR A 111 -4.59 -6.60 4.52
N LEU A 112 -5.00 -5.37 4.86
CA LEU A 112 -4.46 -4.14 4.29
C LEU A 112 -3.24 -3.70 5.09
N VAL A 113 -2.14 -3.41 4.39
CA VAL A 113 -0.96 -2.79 4.96
C VAL A 113 -0.81 -1.40 4.35
N VAL A 114 -1.07 -0.37 5.15
CA VAL A 114 -1.04 1.03 4.72
C VAL A 114 0.02 1.83 5.50
N PRO A 115 0.53 2.94 4.95
CA PRO A 115 1.40 3.86 5.67
C PRO A 115 0.67 4.47 6.87
N PRO A 116 1.20 4.35 8.09
CA PRO A 116 0.63 5.02 9.25
C PRO A 116 1.02 6.50 9.28
N LEU A 117 0.22 7.36 9.90
CA LEU A 117 0.41 8.80 9.97
C LEU A 117 1.71 9.25 10.66
N TRP A 118 2.30 8.40 11.50
CA TRP A 118 3.61 8.70 12.11
C TRP A 118 4.77 8.52 11.11
N ASP A 119 4.58 7.77 10.02
CA ASP A 119 5.49 7.70 8.88
C ASP A 119 5.09 8.76 7.85
N LEU A 120 5.35 10.02 8.20
CA LEU A 120 4.94 11.19 7.39
C LEU A 120 5.50 11.14 5.96
N SER A 121 6.72 10.61 5.80
CA SER A 121 7.37 10.45 4.49
C SER A 121 6.57 9.56 3.55
N ALA A 122 5.99 8.46 4.08
CA ALA A 122 5.13 7.60 3.29
C ALA A 122 3.70 8.16 3.22
N ALA A 123 3.08 8.49 4.36
CA ALA A 123 1.68 8.90 4.41
C ALA A 123 1.37 10.12 3.52
N LEU A 124 2.29 11.10 3.45
CA LEU A 124 2.12 12.34 2.70
C LEU A 124 2.84 12.33 1.33
N ASN A 125 3.12 11.15 0.77
CA ASN A 125 3.75 11.04 -0.55
C ASN A 125 2.79 11.42 -1.69
N VAL A 126 2.59 12.72 -1.90
CA VAL A 126 1.70 13.29 -2.93
C VAL A 126 2.07 12.91 -4.37
N PHE A 127 3.30 12.46 -4.60
CA PHE A 127 3.77 12.05 -5.92
C PHE A 127 3.21 10.69 -6.35
N GLU A 128 2.83 9.85 -5.39
CA GLU A 128 2.39 8.49 -5.67
C GLU A 128 1.01 8.18 -5.09
N HIS A 129 0.64 8.75 -3.93
CA HIS A 129 -0.61 8.45 -3.25
C HIS A 129 -1.73 9.37 -3.74
N ARG A 130 -2.93 8.79 -3.86
CA ARG A 130 -4.17 9.51 -4.14
C ARG A 130 -5.04 9.64 -2.89
N THR A 131 -4.89 8.70 -1.97
CA THR A 131 -5.69 8.59 -0.75
C THR A 131 -4.79 8.65 0.47
N LEU A 132 -5.17 9.46 1.46
CA LEU A 132 -4.55 9.49 2.79
C LEU A 132 -5.41 8.69 3.77
N PHE A 133 -4.85 7.62 4.33
CA PHE A 133 -5.49 6.88 5.41
C PHE A 133 -5.19 7.53 6.77
N LEU A 134 -6.25 7.85 7.51
CA LEU A 134 -6.19 8.52 8.81
C LEU A 134 -5.99 7.50 9.93
N THR A 135 -4.82 6.86 9.95
CA THR A 135 -4.51 5.77 10.90
C THR A 135 -3.08 5.84 11.44
N PHE A 136 -2.90 5.49 12.71
CA PHE A 136 -1.58 5.24 13.31
C PHE A 136 -1.17 3.76 13.29
N ARG A 137 -2.11 2.86 12.97
CA ARG A 137 -1.86 1.44 12.78
C ARG A 137 -1.49 1.17 11.32
N LYS A 138 -0.59 0.20 11.13
CA LYS A 138 -0.11 -0.22 9.81
C LYS A 138 -1.01 -1.29 9.16
N GLU A 139 -1.53 -2.21 9.96
CA GLU A 139 -2.31 -3.36 9.52
C GLU A 139 -3.81 -3.14 9.81
N HIS A 140 -4.66 -3.48 8.85
CA HIS A 140 -6.11 -3.37 8.97
C HIS A 140 -6.85 -4.50 8.27
N HIS A 141 -7.99 -4.91 8.84
CA HIS A 141 -8.94 -5.86 8.24
C HIS A 141 -10.23 -5.20 7.76
N ARG A 142 -10.33 -3.88 7.93
CA ARG A 142 -11.42 -3.03 7.46
C ARG A 142 -10.80 -1.79 6.83
N LEU A 143 -11.49 -1.19 5.87
CA LEU A 143 -11.03 0.05 5.27
C LEU A 143 -10.92 1.15 6.35
N PRO A 144 -9.72 1.71 6.59
CA PRO A 144 -9.58 2.78 7.56
C PRO A 144 -10.28 4.07 7.08
N PRO A 145 -10.61 5.00 7.99
CA PRO A 145 -11.04 6.33 7.61
C PRO A 145 -9.99 6.96 6.69
N HIS A 146 -10.45 7.62 5.63
CA HIS A 146 -9.56 8.15 4.61
C HIS A 146 -10.12 9.40 3.96
N ILE A 147 -9.23 10.19 3.37
CA ILE A 147 -9.56 11.38 2.59
C ILE A 147 -8.75 11.36 1.29
N ALA A 148 -9.27 12.01 0.25
CA ALA A 148 -8.48 12.29 -0.94
C ALA A 148 -7.29 13.19 -0.56
N LEU A 149 -6.09 12.80 -0.97
CA LEU A 149 -4.89 13.57 -0.67
C LEU A 149 -4.91 14.85 -1.53
N PRO A 150 -4.95 16.05 -0.92
CA PRO A 150 -5.14 17.28 -1.65
C PRO A 150 -3.96 17.54 -2.59
N PHE A 151 -4.27 18.08 -3.78
CA PHE A 151 -3.31 18.40 -4.84
C PHE A 151 -2.58 17.21 -5.48
N ALA A 152 -2.71 15.99 -4.96
CA ALA A 152 -2.04 14.80 -5.49
C ALA A 152 -2.28 14.62 -7.00
N ARG A 153 -3.53 14.75 -7.44
CA ARG A 153 -3.90 14.63 -8.86
C ARG A 153 -3.16 15.65 -9.75
N ARG A 154 -3.15 16.92 -9.34
CA ARG A 154 -2.48 18.01 -10.08
C ARG A 154 -0.97 17.79 -10.14
N VAL A 155 -0.36 17.37 -9.02
CA VAL A 155 1.08 17.08 -8.96
C VAL A 155 1.43 15.88 -9.86
N GLN A 156 0.63 14.83 -9.85
CA GLN A 156 0.85 13.63 -10.65
C GLN A 156 0.68 13.88 -12.16
N GLU A 157 -0.28 14.73 -12.54
CA GLU A 157 -0.48 15.17 -13.93
C GLU A 157 0.71 16.01 -14.43
N LEU A 158 1.30 16.86 -13.57
CA LEU A 158 2.46 17.69 -13.91
C LEU A 158 3.77 16.91 -14.01
N VAL A 159 3.97 15.92 -13.14
CA VAL A 159 5.22 15.15 -13.05
C VAL A 159 5.26 13.97 -14.03
N GLY A 160 4.12 13.64 -14.66
CA GLY A 160 3.96 12.44 -15.47
C GLY A 160 3.79 11.23 -14.57
N GLN A 161 2.60 10.63 -14.63
CA GLN A 161 2.20 9.56 -13.72
C GLN A 161 3.17 8.36 -13.80
N LYS A 162 3.91 8.08 -12.72
CA LYS A 162 4.89 6.98 -12.67
C LYS A 162 4.23 5.61 -12.44
N ILE A 163 2.99 5.57 -11.95
CA ILE A 163 2.23 4.36 -11.62
C ILE A 163 0.80 4.52 -12.16
N ARG A 164 0.43 3.70 -13.16
CA ARG A 164 -0.94 3.59 -13.71
C ARG A 164 -1.62 2.42 -13.03
N ALA A 165 -2.20 2.63 -11.85
CA ALA A 165 -3.09 1.69 -11.17
C ALA A 165 -4.44 2.36 -10.90
#